data_AF-A0A1F3TQI6-F1
#
_entry.id   AF-A0A1F3TQI6-F1
#
_cell.length_a   1.000
_cell.length_b   1.000
_cell.length_c   1.000
_cell.angle_alpha   90.00
_cell.angle_beta   90.00
_cell.angle_gamma   90.00
#
_symmetry.space_group_name_H-M   'P 1'
#
loop_
_entity.id
_entity.type
_entity.pdbx_description
1 polymer ?
#
loop_
_entity_poly.entity_id
_entity_poly.type
_entity_poly.pdbx_seq_one_letter_code
_entity_poly.pdbx_strand_id
1 'polypeptide(L)'
;MKKTVLVLGLLAQVTTHAAFSMSNEKCWTTNPIMKSSAESKKIADETKLCAMEFYTDQLTVCPKLNSTNPGILVVKRSTAISDADFKQKYCMDIDDASEDKDATGEKLGKVVAKFKQTTSCSHASSPVTYYRVAEFLGGSRVPVAVFRTMDKQKHLEITLKATSHLAKSNQLIAQTWRTLLSRHRNAAANPEIFVGDTVYGALSENITGEYKFNLVGGVGSYDTRYQRFMTQRPFLAVSSGESVATLAGGTDFKKLAPVVTVMRDVSNMVVIDYMLNQADRIGNIHFKFKLYKNVNGKVVESKSKAKLVGEKEVIPADEQLRIKNGEVLVRETILKDNDCGISKENMMRKVGALEKVRHMNAKVYRQVQKLADYVRTAEGDRYFESELRIGHENFDSSTKSHNIRNNIITAAKILRENCESGRLNLDLDLEGLMADPNYKESCRVN
;
A
#
# COMPACT_ATOMS: atom_id res chain seq x y z
N MET A 1 -11.89 35.58 45.93
CA MET A 1 -12.44 35.10 44.64
C MET A 1 -11.49 35.49 43.52
N LYS A 2 -11.44 34.67 42.44
CA LYS A 2 -10.54 34.69 41.26
C LYS A 2 -9.25 33.87 41.41
N LYS A 3 -9.37 32.58 41.07
CA LYS A 3 -8.27 31.73 40.60
C LYS A 3 -8.06 32.00 39.11
N THR A 4 -6.85 32.40 38.73
CA THR A 4 -6.39 32.44 37.34
C THR A 4 -5.84 31.07 36.99
N VAL A 5 -6.48 30.38 36.04
CA VAL A 5 -5.96 29.13 35.46
C VAL A 5 -5.15 29.50 34.23
N LEU A 6 -3.84 29.23 34.28
CA LEU A 6 -2.92 29.36 33.16
C LEU A 6 -3.03 28.09 32.32
N VAL A 7 -3.65 28.17 31.13
CA VAL A 7 -3.66 27.08 30.15
C VAL A 7 -2.47 27.28 29.22
N LEU A 8 -1.40 26.50 29.43
CA LEU A 8 -0.34 26.35 28.43
C LEU A 8 -0.85 25.42 27.32
N GLY A 9 -1.20 26.00 26.18
CA GLY A 9 -1.44 25.24 24.95
C GLY A 9 -0.12 24.85 24.30
N LEU A 10 0.22 23.56 24.33
CA LEU A 10 1.24 22.99 23.43
C LEU A 10 0.62 22.83 22.04
N LEU A 11 0.90 23.77 21.14
CA LEU A 11 0.70 23.60 19.71
C LEU A 11 1.77 22.62 19.19
N ALA A 12 1.36 21.40 18.85
CA ALA A 12 2.20 20.51 18.05
C ALA A 12 2.41 21.16 16.67
N GLN A 13 3.65 21.48 16.34
CA GLN A 13 4.05 21.99 15.03
C GLN A 13 3.80 20.90 13.98
N VAL A 14 2.74 21.06 13.19
CA VAL A 14 2.63 20.41 11.88
C VAL A 14 3.70 21.05 10.99
N THR A 15 4.69 20.28 10.56
CA THR A 15 5.69 20.74 9.60
C THR A 15 5.06 20.83 8.21
N THR A 16 4.38 21.94 7.95
CA THR A 16 3.89 22.29 6.61
C THR A 16 5.07 22.63 5.70
N HIS A 17 5.54 21.68 4.90
CA HIS A 17 6.31 22.00 3.69
C HIS A 17 5.30 22.40 2.61
N ALA A 18 4.80 23.63 2.69
CA ALA A 18 3.96 24.20 1.65
C ALA A 18 4.86 24.55 0.45
N ALA A 19 4.93 23.66 -0.54
CA ALA A 19 5.39 24.05 -1.87
C ALA A 19 4.32 24.98 -2.46
N PHE A 20 4.69 26.24 -2.69
CA PHE A 20 3.83 27.25 -3.30
C PHE A 20 3.50 26.80 -4.74
N SER A 21 2.23 26.51 -5.02
CA SER A 21 1.70 26.32 -6.37
C SER A 21 0.77 27.49 -6.70
N MET A 22 0.70 27.90 -7.97
CA MET A 22 -0.18 28.99 -8.45
C MET A 22 -1.69 28.66 -8.34
N SER A 23 -2.05 27.55 -7.70
CA SER A 23 -3.41 27.11 -7.40
C SER A 23 -3.59 26.97 -5.88
N ASN A 24 -4.83 27.07 -5.38
CA ASN A 24 -5.17 26.80 -3.97
C ASN A 24 -4.96 25.32 -3.56
N GLU A 25 -4.27 24.52 -4.38
CA GLU A 25 -3.97 23.12 -4.09
C GLU A 25 -2.88 23.00 -3.02
N LYS A 26 -3.08 22.04 -2.12
CA LYS A 26 -2.16 21.74 -1.03
C LYS A 26 -1.73 20.29 -1.10
N CYS A 27 -0.50 20.04 -0.69
CA CYS A 27 0.01 18.71 -0.37
C CYS A 27 0.56 18.73 1.03
N TRP A 28 0.36 17.64 1.77
CA TRP A 28 0.97 17.48 3.07
C TRP A 28 1.39 16.04 3.27
N THR A 29 2.61 15.93 3.78
CA THR A 29 3.17 14.69 4.29
C THR A 29 2.70 14.51 5.73
N THR A 30 2.79 13.29 6.22
CA THR A 30 2.52 12.97 7.63
C THR A 30 3.84 12.67 8.33
N ASN A 31 3.93 12.81 9.64
CA ASN A 31 5.11 12.38 10.38
C ASN A 31 5.19 10.85 10.44
N PRO A 32 6.38 10.23 10.61
CA PRO A 32 6.47 8.80 10.92
C PRO A 32 5.77 8.45 12.25
N ILE A 33 5.28 7.21 12.36
CA ILE A 33 4.76 6.67 13.63
C ILE A 33 5.92 6.56 14.60
N MET A 34 5.81 7.18 15.78
CA MET A 34 6.86 7.24 16.81
C MET A 34 8.20 7.68 16.21
N LYS A 35 8.41 9.00 16.12
CA LYS A 35 9.63 9.65 15.59
C LYS A 35 10.88 8.80 15.83
N SER A 36 11.48 8.25 14.78
CA SER A 36 12.70 7.44 14.89
C SER A 36 13.70 7.86 13.83
N SER A 37 14.97 7.93 14.21
CA SER A 37 16.06 8.67 13.56
C SER A 37 16.57 8.12 12.20
N ALA A 38 15.78 7.34 11.47
CA ALA A 38 16.14 6.79 10.15
C ALA A 38 15.34 7.49 9.02
N GLU A 39 15.53 8.82 8.89
CA GLU A 39 14.54 9.72 8.28
C GLU A 39 14.88 10.29 6.88
N SER A 40 16.07 10.07 6.30
CA SER A 40 16.49 10.88 5.13
C SER A 40 15.93 10.44 3.77
N LYS A 41 15.84 9.14 3.47
CA LYS A 41 15.48 8.67 2.11
C LYS A 41 13.98 8.74 1.81
N LYS A 42 13.13 8.59 2.82
CA LYS A 42 11.67 8.47 2.64
C LYS A 42 10.95 9.83 2.59
N ILE A 43 11.50 10.83 3.28
CA ILE A 43 11.09 12.23 3.13
C ILE A 43 11.26 12.68 1.66
N ALA A 44 12.30 12.22 0.96
CA ALA A 44 12.55 12.59 -0.43
C ALA A 44 11.46 12.09 -1.40
N ASP A 45 10.96 10.86 -1.22
CA ASP A 45 9.91 10.31 -2.09
C ASP A 45 8.56 11.00 -1.87
N GLU A 46 8.22 11.32 -0.61
CA GLU A 46 7.04 12.12 -0.28
C GLU A 46 7.13 13.54 -0.81
N THR A 47 8.29 14.18 -0.65
CA THR A 47 8.57 15.51 -1.20
C THR A 47 8.41 15.51 -2.72
N LYS A 48 8.89 14.46 -3.40
CA LYS A 48 8.73 14.28 -4.84
C LYS A 48 7.25 14.15 -5.24
N LEU A 49 6.43 13.43 -4.48
CA LEU A 49 4.99 13.37 -4.72
C LEU A 49 4.33 14.73 -4.52
N CYS A 50 4.67 15.45 -3.44
CA CYS A 50 4.11 16.76 -3.17
C CYS A 50 4.54 17.85 -4.16
N ALA A 51 5.73 17.72 -4.76
CA ALA A 51 6.22 18.60 -5.80
C ALA A 51 5.57 18.36 -7.19
N MET A 52 4.71 17.35 -7.34
CA MET A 52 3.99 17.14 -8.60
C MET A 52 2.95 18.24 -8.82
N GLU A 53 3.13 19.01 -9.89
CA GLU A 53 2.18 20.02 -10.35
C GLU A 53 1.35 19.47 -11.51
N PHE A 54 0.05 19.23 -11.26
CA PHE A 54 -0.83 18.53 -12.20
C PHE A 54 -1.06 19.24 -13.54
N TYR A 55 -0.69 20.51 -13.64
CA TYR A 55 -1.02 21.40 -14.77
C TYR A 55 0.23 21.99 -15.45
N THR A 56 1.34 21.26 -15.41
CA THR A 56 2.60 21.64 -16.07
C THR A 56 2.74 21.01 -17.45
N ASP A 57 3.70 21.50 -18.25
CA ASP A 57 4.00 20.96 -19.57
C ASP A 57 4.57 19.53 -19.55
N GLN A 58 4.94 18.99 -18.39
CA GLN A 58 5.54 17.66 -18.25
C GLN A 58 4.59 16.63 -17.64
N LEU A 59 3.52 17.07 -16.97
CA LEU A 59 2.52 16.20 -16.37
C LEU A 59 1.18 16.36 -17.06
N THR A 60 0.42 15.28 -17.11
CA THR A 60 -0.97 15.31 -17.54
C THR A 60 -1.80 14.41 -16.63
N VAL A 61 -3.10 14.66 -16.58
CA VAL A 61 -4.05 13.95 -15.75
C VAL A 61 -5.10 13.26 -16.60
N CYS A 62 -5.24 11.96 -16.40
CA CYS A 62 -6.20 11.11 -17.12
C CYS A 62 -7.17 10.46 -16.11
N PRO A 63 -8.41 10.14 -16.50
CA PRO A 63 -9.27 9.33 -15.66
C PRO A 63 -8.74 7.89 -15.58
N LYS A 64 -8.83 7.26 -14.40
CA LYS A 64 -8.64 5.81 -14.25
C LYS A 64 -9.95 5.10 -14.61
N LEU A 65 -9.96 4.35 -15.71
CA LEU A 65 -11.18 3.74 -16.27
C LEU A 65 -11.26 2.22 -16.08
N ASN A 66 -10.19 1.58 -15.62
CA ASN A 66 -10.00 0.13 -15.52
C ASN A 66 -9.91 -0.35 -14.05
N SER A 67 -10.80 0.14 -13.19
CA SER A 67 -10.83 -0.20 -11.75
C SER A 67 -12.27 -0.31 -11.24
N THR A 68 -12.50 -0.58 -9.97
CA THR A 68 -13.85 -0.51 -9.36
C THR A 68 -14.14 0.89 -8.82
N ASN A 69 -13.11 1.65 -8.45
CA ASN A 69 -13.20 3.01 -7.92
C ASN A 69 -12.67 4.03 -8.93
N PRO A 70 -13.32 5.19 -9.08
CA PRO A 70 -12.82 6.28 -9.89
C PRO A 70 -11.59 6.89 -9.22
N GLY A 71 -10.69 7.40 -10.04
CA GLY A 71 -9.46 8.06 -9.61
C GLY A 71 -8.81 8.77 -10.79
N ILE A 72 -7.77 9.52 -10.50
CA ILE A 72 -7.02 10.30 -11.49
C ILE A 72 -5.61 9.72 -11.61
N LEU A 73 -5.22 9.39 -12.83
CA LEU A 73 -3.85 8.99 -13.15
C LEU A 73 -3.03 10.25 -13.40
N VAL A 74 -1.89 10.37 -12.72
CA VAL A 74 -0.89 11.40 -13.00
C VAL A 74 0.16 10.79 -13.91
N VAL A 75 0.28 11.33 -15.11
CA VAL A 75 1.10 10.79 -16.20
C VAL A 75 2.24 11.75 -16.49
N LYS A 76 3.48 11.28 -16.40
CA LYS A 76 4.64 11.97 -16.95
C LYS A 76 4.60 11.82 -18.47
N ARG A 77 4.48 12.93 -19.19
CA ARG A 77 4.32 13.01 -20.65
C ARG A 77 5.65 13.41 -21.30
N SER A 78 5.96 12.84 -22.45
CA SER A 78 7.07 13.29 -23.31
C SER A 78 6.75 14.67 -23.88
N THR A 79 7.75 15.55 -23.97
CA THR A 79 7.60 16.86 -24.60
C THR A 79 7.38 16.78 -26.11
N ALA A 80 7.52 15.59 -26.71
CA ALA A 80 7.26 15.32 -28.13
C ALA A 80 5.76 15.31 -28.52
N ILE A 81 4.84 15.38 -27.56
CA ILE A 81 3.40 15.41 -27.80
C ILE A 81 2.75 16.46 -26.91
N SER A 82 1.79 17.23 -27.44
CA SER A 82 1.07 18.23 -26.66
C SER A 82 0.16 17.58 -25.61
N ASP A 83 -0.21 18.33 -24.56
CA ASP A 83 -1.15 17.84 -23.56
C ASP A 83 -2.53 17.50 -24.15
N ALA A 84 -3.01 18.33 -25.08
CA ALA A 84 -4.29 18.11 -25.75
C ALA A 84 -4.30 16.83 -26.58
N ASP A 85 -3.27 16.63 -27.41
CA ASP A 85 -3.14 15.44 -28.26
C ASP A 85 -2.96 14.19 -27.42
N PHE A 86 -2.16 14.26 -26.34
CA PHE A 86 -1.99 13.14 -25.43
C PHE A 86 -3.32 12.76 -24.77
N LYS A 87 -4.07 13.74 -24.26
CA LYS A 87 -5.37 13.51 -23.65
C LYS A 87 -6.36 12.89 -24.61
N GLN A 88 -6.38 13.34 -25.87
CA GLN A 88 -7.26 12.79 -26.89
C GLN A 88 -6.88 11.36 -27.27
N LYS A 89 -5.59 11.08 -27.41
CA LYS A 89 -5.10 9.80 -27.94
C LYS A 89 -4.97 8.70 -26.89
N TYR A 90 -4.55 9.02 -25.66
CA TYR A 90 -4.15 8.00 -24.68
C TYR A 90 -4.96 8.01 -23.39
N CYS A 91 -5.53 9.13 -22.95
CA CYS A 91 -6.10 9.18 -21.59
C CYS A 91 -7.29 8.23 -21.37
N MET A 92 -7.98 7.77 -22.41
CA MET A 92 -9.10 6.83 -22.27
C MET A 92 -8.65 5.36 -22.19
N ASP A 93 -7.42 5.04 -22.59
CA ASP A 93 -6.93 3.66 -22.69
C ASP A 93 -5.65 3.39 -21.86
N ILE A 94 -5.05 4.43 -21.29
CA ILE A 94 -3.80 4.29 -20.51
C ILE A 94 -4.06 3.66 -19.12
N ASP A 95 -3.34 2.57 -18.82
CA ASP A 95 -3.30 1.96 -17.48
C ASP A 95 -2.01 2.30 -16.72
N ASP A 96 -0.86 2.04 -17.35
CA ASP A 96 0.47 2.25 -16.76
C ASP A 96 1.41 3.10 -17.62
N ALA A 97 1.43 2.88 -18.93
CA ALA A 97 2.26 3.64 -19.86
C ALA A 97 1.69 3.58 -21.28
N SER A 98 2.05 4.53 -22.13
CA SER A 98 1.74 4.47 -23.56
C SER A 98 2.48 3.32 -24.24
N GLU A 99 1.90 2.80 -25.33
CA GLU A 99 2.62 1.87 -26.21
C GLU A 99 3.62 2.60 -27.10
N ASP A 100 3.22 3.77 -27.60
CA ASP A 100 4.02 4.64 -28.45
C ASP A 100 5.22 5.24 -27.72
N LYS A 101 6.28 5.47 -28.51
CA LYS A 101 7.58 5.99 -28.08
C LYS A 101 7.97 7.24 -28.86
N ASP A 102 8.77 8.11 -28.25
CA ASP A 102 9.43 9.21 -28.96
C ASP A 102 10.69 8.74 -29.70
N ALA A 103 11.38 9.69 -30.35
CA ALA A 103 12.59 9.44 -31.13
C ALA A 103 13.76 8.86 -30.30
N THR A 104 13.76 9.02 -28.98
CA THR A 104 14.78 8.44 -28.08
C THR A 104 14.44 7.01 -27.66
N GLY A 105 13.24 6.53 -28.02
CA GLY A 105 12.72 5.22 -27.63
C GLY A 105 12.05 5.22 -26.24
N GLU A 106 11.92 6.38 -25.60
CA GLU A 106 11.16 6.53 -24.35
C GLU A 106 9.66 6.56 -24.61
N LYS A 107 8.85 6.07 -23.66
CA LYS A 107 7.39 6.05 -23.78
C LYS A 107 6.83 7.48 -23.76
N LEU A 108 5.88 7.77 -24.66
CA LEU A 108 5.21 9.08 -24.71
C LEU A 108 4.46 9.44 -23.43
N GLY A 109 4.01 8.46 -22.65
CA GLY A 109 3.41 8.69 -21.34
C GLY A 109 3.71 7.56 -20.36
N LYS A 110 3.92 7.91 -19.10
CA LYS A 110 4.09 6.95 -17.99
C LYS A 110 3.30 7.41 -16.77
N VAL A 111 2.41 6.57 -16.26
CA VAL A 111 1.70 6.81 -15.00
C VAL A 111 2.71 6.75 -13.86
N VAL A 112 2.86 7.87 -13.15
CA VAL A 112 3.82 8.05 -12.06
C VAL A 112 3.15 8.12 -10.69
N ALA A 113 1.87 8.51 -10.64
CA ALA A 113 1.09 8.53 -9.41
C ALA A 113 -0.41 8.37 -9.70
N LYS A 114 -1.17 8.07 -8.65
CA LYS A 114 -2.62 7.88 -8.68
C LYS A 114 -3.22 8.75 -7.57
N PHE A 115 -4.06 9.71 -7.95
CA PHE A 115 -4.83 10.51 -7.01
C PHE A 115 -6.19 9.85 -6.77
N LYS A 116 -6.53 9.61 -5.50
CA LYS A 116 -7.73 8.90 -5.07
C LYS A 116 -8.44 9.65 -3.94
N GLN A 117 -9.67 10.03 -4.21
CA GLN A 117 -10.61 10.63 -3.29
C GLN A 117 -11.49 9.56 -2.62
N THR A 118 -12.20 9.95 -1.57
CA THR A 118 -13.18 9.10 -0.91
C THR A 118 -14.36 8.82 -1.84
N THR A 119 -14.79 7.56 -1.94
CA THR A 119 -15.94 7.12 -2.77
C THR A 119 -16.71 6.01 -2.06
N SER A 120 -17.34 5.07 -2.79
CA SER A 120 -18.06 3.95 -2.19
C SER A 120 -17.13 2.96 -1.50
N CYS A 121 -16.03 2.56 -2.14
CA CYS A 121 -15.02 1.69 -1.53
C CYS A 121 -13.76 2.45 -1.10
N SER A 122 -13.29 3.41 -1.90
CA SER A 122 -12.08 4.20 -1.59
C SER A 122 -12.27 5.14 -0.40
N HIS A 123 -11.26 5.24 0.47
CA HIS A 123 -11.15 6.22 1.55
C HIS A 123 -9.79 6.93 1.46
N ALA A 124 -9.78 8.26 1.37
CA ALA A 124 -8.56 9.05 1.14
C ALA A 124 -7.47 8.80 2.20
N SER A 125 -7.84 8.59 3.46
CA SER A 125 -6.86 8.31 4.53
C SER A 125 -6.20 6.94 4.44
N SER A 126 -6.78 6.01 3.67
CA SER A 126 -6.34 4.61 3.67
C SER A 126 -4.96 4.42 3.02
N PRO A 127 -4.66 4.92 1.81
CA PRO A 127 -3.32 4.78 1.23
C PRO A 127 -2.21 5.36 2.12
N VAL A 128 -2.44 6.52 2.73
CA VAL A 128 -1.47 7.19 3.61
C VAL A 128 -1.27 6.39 4.91
N THR A 129 -2.35 5.90 5.51
CA THR A 129 -2.29 5.07 6.73
C THR A 129 -1.54 3.77 6.48
N TYR A 130 -1.83 3.10 5.35
CA TYR A 130 -1.12 1.89 4.93
C TYR A 130 0.37 2.12 4.77
N TYR A 131 0.75 3.21 4.10
CA TYR A 131 2.15 3.57 3.91
C TYR A 131 2.87 3.75 5.25
N ARG A 132 2.28 4.52 6.18
CA ARG A 132 2.89 4.80 7.50
C ARG A 132 2.97 3.58 8.41
N VAL A 133 1.92 2.76 8.46
CA VAL A 133 1.94 1.52 9.24
C VAL A 133 2.92 0.52 8.66
N ALA A 134 2.96 0.34 7.34
CA ALA A 134 3.92 -0.56 6.69
C ALA A 134 5.37 -0.11 6.91
N GLU A 135 5.63 1.20 6.85
CA GLU A 135 6.91 1.80 7.19
C GLU A 135 7.33 1.46 8.63
N PHE A 136 6.42 1.66 9.58
CA PHE A 136 6.69 1.44 11.00
C PHE A 136 6.98 -0.04 11.30
N LEU A 137 6.18 -0.95 10.73
CA LEU A 137 6.41 -2.39 10.85
C LEU A 137 7.72 -2.82 10.18
N GLY A 138 8.11 -2.15 9.10
CA GLY A 138 9.31 -2.46 8.31
C GLY A 138 9.24 -3.77 7.54
N GLY A 139 8.04 -4.30 7.31
CA GLY A 139 7.82 -5.65 6.76
C GLY A 139 7.03 -5.75 5.45
N SER A 140 6.32 -4.69 5.03
CA SER A 140 5.50 -4.72 3.81
C SER A 140 5.91 -3.62 2.84
N ARG A 141 5.98 -3.96 1.55
CA ARG A 141 6.21 -2.97 0.49
C ARG A 141 4.88 -2.36 0.04
N VAL A 142 4.61 -1.17 0.56
CA VAL A 142 3.46 -0.33 0.22
C VAL A 142 3.96 0.91 -0.55
N PRO A 143 3.30 1.35 -1.63
CA PRO A 143 3.65 2.59 -2.32
C PRO A 143 3.64 3.80 -1.38
N VAL A 144 4.56 4.74 -1.60
CA VAL A 144 4.56 6.02 -0.88
C VAL A 144 3.25 6.76 -1.19
N ALA A 145 2.64 7.35 -0.15
CA ALA A 145 1.40 8.09 -0.31
C ALA A 145 1.40 9.34 0.57
N VAL A 146 0.85 10.43 0.02
CA VAL A 146 0.68 11.73 0.68
C VAL A 146 -0.76 12.19 0.55
N PHE A 147 -1.18 13.10 1.41
CA PHE A 147 -2.44 13.80 1.21
C PHE A 147 -2.26 14.94 0.20
N ARG A 148 -3.26 15.11 -0.66
CA ARG A 148 -3.21 16.10 -1.74
C ARG A 148 -4.61 16.64 -1.98
N THR A 149 -4.69 17.86 -2.51
CA THR A 149 -5.90 18.36 -3.12
C THR A 149 -5.70 18.61 -4.62
N MET A 150 -6.80 18.55 -5.37
CA MET A 150 -6.88 18.89 -6.78
C MET A 150 -7.90 20.01 -7.00
N ASP A 151 -7.72 20.88 -7.98
CA ASP A 151 -8.72 21.86 -8.37
C ASP A 151 -10.06 21.18 -8.70
N LYS A 152 -11.15 21.68 -8.09
CA LYS A 152 -12.49 21.08 -8.20
C LYS A 152 -13.03 21.13 -9.62
N GLN A 153 -12.78 22.21 -10.36
CA GLN A 153 -13.28 22.36 -11.72
C GLN A 153 -12.53 21.44 -12.69
N LYS A 154 -11.20 21.34 -12.56
CA LYS A 154 -10.40 20.38 -13.33
C LYS A 154 -10.75 18.94 -13.02
N HIS A 155 -11.01 18.62 -11.76
CA HIS A 155 -11.49 17.30 -11.41
C HIS A 155 -12.89 17.02 -12.00
N LEU A 156 -13.79 18.01 -12.03
CA LEU A 156 -15.11 17.89 -12.68
C LEU A 156 -14.98 17.64 -14.20
N GLU A 157 -14.11 18.38 -14.89
CA GLU A 157 -13.83 18.18 -16.32
C GLU A 157 -13.43 16.73 -16.64
N ILE A 158 -12.56 16.13 -15.82
CA ILE A 158 -12.13 14.73 -15.97
C ILE A 158 -13.29 13.77 -15.68
N THR A 159 -14.06 14.07 -14.63
CA THR A 159 -15.23 13.27 -14.23
C THR A 159 -16.30 13.22 -15.32
N LEU A 160 -16.56 14.35 -15.99
CA LEU A 160 -17.46 14.44 -17.13
C LEU A 160 -16.96 13.62 -18.32
N LYS A 161 -15.67 13.73 -18.66
CA LYS A 161 -15.04 12.94 -19.73
C LYS A 161 -15.16 11.44 -19.48
N ALA A 162 -14.81 10.99 -18.28
CA ALA A 162 -14.92 9.59 -17.87
C ALA A 162 -16.36 9.08 -17.96
N THR A 163 -17.31 9.85 -17.43
CA THR A 163 -18.74 9.49 -17.46
C THR A 163 -19.28 9.41 -18.87
N SER A 164 -18.87 10.35 -19.75
CA SER A 164 -19.25 10.33 -21.17
C SER A 164 -18.68 9.12 -21.90
N HIS A 165 -17.40 8.81 -21.69
CA HIS A 165 -16.75 7.66 -22.29
C HIS A 165 -17.42 6.33 -21.86
N LEU A 166 -17.80 6.24 -20.58
CA LEU A 166 -18.45 5.07 -20.01
C LEU A 166 -19.98 5.08 -20.11
N ALA A 167 -20.58 5.99 -20.88
CA ALA A 167 -22.03 6.23 -20.87
C ALA A 167 -22.86 4.97 -21.16
N LYS A 168 -22.38 4.10 -22.07
CA LYS A 168 -23.04 2.85 -22.47
C LYS A 168 -22.59 1.62 -21.66
N SER A 169 -21.68 1.79 -20.70
CA SER A 169 -21.18 0.69 -19.86
C SER A 169 -22.05 0.50 -18.61
N ASN A 170 -22.35 -0.77 -18.31
CA ASN A 170 -23.01 -1.20 -17.07
C ASN A 170 -22.03 -1.71 -16.02
N GLN A 171 -20.73 -1.71 -16.32
CA GLN A 171 -19.70 -2.15 -15.38
C GLN A 171 -19.68 -1.25 -14.13
N LEU A 172 -19.22 -1.82 -13.01
CA LEU A 172 -19.17 -1.11 -11.72
C LEU A 172 -18.43 0.24 -11.83
N ILE A 173 -17.36 0.32 -12.62
CA ILE A 173 -16.61 1.57 -12.82
C ILE A 173 -17.45 2.69 -13.42
N ALA A 174 -18.33 2.38 -14.36
CA ALA A 174 -19.22 3.35 -14.97
C ALA A 174 -20.22 3.89 -13.94
N GLN A 175 -20.72 3.01 -13.08
CA GLN A 175 -21.63 3.38 -12.00
C GLN A 175 -20.92 4.26 -10.95
N THR A 176 -19.69 3.93 -10.56
CA THR A 176 -18.96 4.70 -9.55
C THR A 176 -18.48 6.07 -10.08
N TRP A 177 -18.15 6.19 -11.37
CA TRP A 177 -17.93 7.50 -12.02
C TRP A 177 -19.21 8.36 -12.04
N ARG A 178 -20.38 7.78 -12.38
CA ARG A 178 -21.68 8.50 -12.33
C ARG A 178 -22.01 8.96 -10.91
N THR A 179 -21.74 8.13 -9.90
CA THR A 179 -21.91 8.51 -8.49
C THR A 179 -21.01 9.68 -8.11
N LEU A 180 -19.75 9.66 -8.52
CA LEU A 180 -18.82 10.77 -8.29
C LEU A 180 -19.27 12.07 -8.98
N LEU A 181 -19.81 11.98 -10.20
CA LEU A 181 -20.42 13.13 -10.88
C LEU A 181 -21.62 13.69 -10.10
N SER A 182 -22.47 12.82 -9.55
CA SER A 182 -23.59 13.23 -8.68
C SER A 182 -23.09 13.96 -7.43
N ARG A 183 -22.01 13.48 -6.80
CA ARG A 183 -21.39 14.14 -5.65
C ARG A 183 -20.80 15.51 -6.01
N HIS A 184 -20.20 15.67 -7.18
CA HIS A 184 -19.78 16.98 -7.70
C HIS A 184 -20.95 17.97 -7.78
N ARG A 185 -22.10 17.53 -8.30
CA ARG A 185 -23.31 18.37 -8.41
C ARG A 185 -23.89 18.75 -7.04
N ASN A 186 -23.58 17.99 -6.00
CA ASN A 186 -23.98 18.25 -4.63
C ASN A 186 -22.77 18.35 -3.68
N ALA A 187 -21.75 19.11 -4.09
CA ALA A 187 -20.46 19.17 -3.41
C ALA A 187 -20.58 19.56 -1.92
N ALA A 188 -21.49 20.50 -1.60
CA ALA A 188 -21.71 20.95 -0.22
C ALA A 188 -22.18 19.83 0.73
N ALA A 189 -22.89 18.82 0.21
CA ALA A 189 -23.31 17.66 0.98
C ALA A 189 -22.24 16.55 1.08
N ASN A 190 -21.07 16.75 0.47
CA ASN A 190 -19.96 15.78 0.46
C ASN A 190 -18.64 16.43 0.92
N PRO A 191 -18.60 17.01 2.15
CA PRO A 191 -17.43 17.75 2.65
C PRO A 191 -16.19 16.86 2.87
N GLU A 192 -16.36 15.54 2.89
CA GLU A 192 -15.25 14.57 2.96
C GLU A 192 -14.47 14.44 1.63
N ILE A 193 -15.04 14.95 0.53
CA ILE A 193 -14.43 14.98 -0.80
C ILE A 193 -14.13 16.42 -1.21
N PHE A 194 -15.06 17.35 -0.99
CA PHE A 194 -14.94 18.72 -1.50
C PHE A 194 -14.65 19.71 -0.37
N VAL A 195 -13.51 20.39 -0.46
CA VAL A 195 -13.07 21.39 0.52
C VAL A 195 -12.86 22.71 -0.20
N GLY A 196 -13.84 23.61 -0.09
CA GLY A 196 -13.87 24.86 -0.85
C GLY A 196 -13.87 24.62 -2.36
N ASP A 197 -12.84 25.12 -3.04
CA ASP A 197 -12.66 24.95 -4.48
C ASP A 197 -11.72 23.80 -4.86
N THR A 198 -11.53 22.86 -3.92
CA THR A 198 -10.66 21.70 -4.15
C THR A 198 -11.36 20.38 -3.86
N VAL A 199 -10.85 19.32 -4.48
CA VAL A 199 -11.13 17.92 -4.14
C VAL A 199 -10.00 17.39 -3.28
N TYR A 200 -10.33 16.83 -2.13
CA TYR A 200 -9.40 16.20 -1.21
C TYR A 200 -9.23 14.70 -1.49
N GLY A 201 -7.99 14.22 -1.42
CA GLY A 201 -7.66 12.82 -1.65
C GLY A 201 -6.25 12.44 -1.20
N ALA A 202 -5.84 11.24 -1.58
CA ALA A 202 -4.48 10.74 -1.45
C ALA A 202 -3.80 10.71 -2.82
N LEU A 203 -2.55 11.13 -2.89
CA LEU A 203 -1.68 10.90 -4.03
C LEU A 203 -0.72 9.75 -3.68
N SER A 204 -0.84 8.63 -4.39
CA SER A 204 -0.01 7.44 -4.20
C SER A 204 0.95 7.27 -5.37
N GLU A 205 2.20 6.93 -5.09
CA GLU A 205 3.17 6.52 -6.13
C GLU A 205 2.59 5.36 -6.97
N ASN A 206 2.78 5.43 -8.29
CA ASN A 206 2.56 4.28 -9.16
C ASN A 206 3.86 3.50 -9.32
N ILE A 207 3.96 2.39 -8.61
CA ILE A 207 5.03 1.42 -8.84
C ILE A 207 4.84 0.84 -10.25
N THR A 208 5.91 0.74 -11.05
CA THR A 208 5.83 0.24 -12.45
C THR A 208 6.70 -1.00 -12.68
N GLY A 209 6.27 -1.94 -13.52
CA GLY A 209 7.03 -3.18 -13.81
C GLY A 209 6.79 -4.28 -12.78
N GLU A 210 5.63 -4.24 -12.14
CA GLU A 210 5.09 -5.27 -11.27
C GLU A 210 4.11 -6.17 -12.01
N TYR A 211 3.82 -7.32 -11.42
CA TYR A 211 2.91 -8.33 -11.97
C TYR A 211 1.91 -8.76 -10.93
N LYS A 212 0.67 -9.11 -11.32
CA LYS A 212 -0.31 -9.68 -10.39
C LYS A 212 0.22 -10.97 -9.78
N PHE A 213 0.12 -11.10 -8.45
CA PHE A 213 0.65 -12.26 -7.74
C PHE A 213 -0.45 -13.31 -7.49
N ASN A 214 -0.92 -13.95 -8.57
CA ASN A 214 -1.99 -14.95 -8.51
C ASN A 214 -1.65 -16.15 -7.63
N LEU A 215 -0.36 -16.45 -7.40
CA LEU A 215 0.08 -17.48 -6.46
C LEU A 215 -0.40 -17.20 -5.02
N VAL A 216 -0.48 -15.94 -4.61
CA VAL A 216 -0.93 -15.55 -3.27
C VAL A 216 -2.44 -15.40 -3.21
N GLY A 217 -3.06 -14.74 -4.20
CA GLY A 217 -4.50 -14.43 -4.16
C GLY A 217 -5.42 -15.50 -4.79
N GLY A 218 -4.86 -16.41 -5.57
CA GLY A 218 -5.61 -17.34 -6.43
C GLY A 218 -6.38 -16.64 -7.56
N VAL A 219 -6.84 -17.42 -8.53
CA VAL A 219 -7.69 -16.96 -9.64
C VAL A 219 -9.13 -17.43 -9.38
N GLY A 220 -10.12 -16.55 -9.59
CA GLY A 220 -11.53 -16.91 -9.45
C GLY A 220 -12.43 -15.73 -9.10
N SER A 221 -13.67 -16.03 -8.70
CA SER A 221 -14.69 -15.03 -8.36
C SER A 221 -14.22 -14.07 -7.27
N TYR A 222 -14.73 -12.84 -7.35
CA TYR A 222 -14.51 -11.81 -6.37
C TYR A 222 -15.11 -12.19 -5.01
N ASP A 223 -16.31 -12.80 -4.96
CA ASP A 223 -17.02 -13.04 -3.71
C ASP A 223 -16.37 -14.10 -2.81
N THR A 224 -15.68 -15.08 -3.42
CA THR A 224 -15.01 -16.19 -2.70
C THR A 224 -13.52 -15.95 -2.49
N ARG A 225 -13.04 -14.71 -2.75
CA ARG A 225 -11.60 -14.41 -2.82
C ARG A 225 -10.86 -14.67 -1.51
N TYR A 226 -11.44 -14.34 -0.36
CA TYR A 226 -10.78 -14.59 0.91
C TYR A 226 -10.78 -16.07 1.28
N GLN A 227 -11.84 -16.82 1.01
CA GLN A 227 -11.84 -18.29 1.21
C GLN A 227 -10.78 -18.96 0.32
N ARG A 228 -10.65 -18.51 -0.92
CA ARG A 228 -9.62 -18.99 -1.85
C ARG A 228 -8.21 -18.62 -1.40
N PHE A 229 -8.00 -17.41 -0.88
CA PHE A 229 -6.71 -17.00 -0.30
C PHE A 229 -6.25 -17.99 0.79
N MET A 230 -7.17 -18.40 1.67
CA MET A 230 -6.88 -19.32 2.77
C MET A 230 -6.42 -20.72 2.32
N THR A 231 -6.61 -21.07 1.04
CA THR A 231 -6.18 -22.36 0.47
C THR A 231 -4.98 -22.23 -0.47
N GLN A 232 -4.44 -21.02 -0.67
CA GLN A 232 -3.26 -20.83 -1.52
C GLN A 232 -1.99 -21.31 -0.82
N ARG A 233 -1.07 -21.90 -1.60
CA ARG A 233 0.20 -22.47 -1.10
C ARG A 233 0.98 -21.50 -0.20
N PRO A 234 1.13 -20.19 -0.53
CA PRO A 234 1.81 -19.25 0.36
C PRO A 234 1.17 -19.11 1.74
N PHE A 235 -0.16 -19.03 1.82
CA PHE A 235 -0.85 -18.94 3.11
C PHE A 235 -0.80 -20.26 3.86
N LEU A 236 -0.96 -21.39 3.16
CA LEU A 236 -0.82 -22.72 3.76
C LEU A 236 0.55 -22.91 4.40
N ALA A 237 1.64 -22.45 3.75
CA ALA A 237 2.98 -22.46 4.33
C ALA A 237 3.06 -21.60 5.60
N VAL A 238 2.53 -20.36 5.57
CA VAL A 238 2.48 -19.48 6.75
C VAL A 238 1.66 -20.08 7.91
N SER A 239 0.65 -20.88 7.60
CA SER A 239 -0.22 -21.54 8.58
C SER A 239 0.22 -22.94 9.02
N SER A 240 1.32 -23.45 8.45
CA SER A 240 1.81 -24.79 8.73
C SER A 240 2.41 -24.88 10.14
N GLY A 241 2.39 -26.07 10.72
CA GLY A 241 3.17 -26.38 11.93
C GLY A 241 4.58 -26.91 11.63
N GLU A 242 4.92 -27.11 10.36
CA GLU A 242 6.23 -27.61 9.94
C GLU A 242 7.33 -26.54 10.07
N SER A 243 8.59 -26.97 10.09
CA SER A 243 9.71 -26.03 10.07
C SER A 243 9.83 -25.33 8.71
N VAL A 244 10.37 -24.12 8.70
CA VAL A 244 10.63 -23.37 7.46
C VAL A 244 11.56 -24.14 6.52
N ALA A 245 12.57 -24.84 7.04
CA ALA A 245 13.46 -25.67 6.25
C ALA A 245 12.73 -26.83 5.56
N THR A 246 11.75 -27.45 6.23
CA THR A 246 10.89 -28.48 5.64
C THR A 246 10.03 -27.90 4.52
N LEU A 247 9.37 -26.76 4.78
CA LEU A 247 8.52 -26.07 3.80
C LEU A 247 9.31 -25.60 2.56
N ALA A 248 10.58 -25.23 2.74
CA ALA A 248 11.48 -24.88 1.64
C ALA A 248 12.09 -26.09 0.94
N GLY A 249 11.97 -27.31 1.51
CA GLY A 249 12.61 -28.51 0.98
C GLY A 249 14.13 -28.53 1.15
N GLY A 250 14.66 -27.84 2.17
CA GLY A 250 16.07 -27.80 2.55
C GLY A 250 16.53 -26.45 3.09
N THR A 251 17.79 -26.40 3.49
CA THR A 251 18.44 -25.24 4.13
C THR A 251 19.33 -24.43 3.18
N ASP A 252 19.46 -24.86 1.93
CA ASP A 252 20.22 -24.12 0.91
C ASP A 252 19.53 -22.77 0.59
N PHE A 253 20.35 -21.74 0.39
CA PHE A 253 19.88 -20.38 0.13
C PHE A 253 18.94 -20.28 -1.08
N LYS A 254 19.18 -21.06 -2.15
CA LYS A 254 18.34 -21.05 -3.35
C LYS A 254 16.93 -21.55 -3.08
N LYS A 255 16.77 -22.42 -2.07
CA LYS A 255 15.48 -22.96 -1.63
C LYS A 255 14.82 -22.05 -0.59
N LEU A 256 15.58 -21.58 0.40
CA LEU A 256 15.07 -20.73 1.48
C LEU A 256 14.61 -19.35 0.96
N ALA A 257 15.43 -18.67 0.15
CA ALA A 257 15.19 -17.27 -0.22
C ALA A 257 13.79 -17.01 -0.82
N PRO A 258 13.29 -17.79 -1.79
CA PRO A 258 11.96 -17.57 -2.34
C PRO A 258 10.83 -17.89 -1.34
N VAL A 259 10.97 -18.96 -0.56
CA VAL A 259 9.91 -19.43 0.36
C VAL A 259 9.78 -18.50 1.57
N VAL A 260 10.88 -18.18 2.24
CA VAL A 260 10.88 -17.28 3.41
C VAL A 260 10.40 -15.89 3.02
N THR A 261 10.84 -15.37 1.85
CA THR A 261 10.41 -14.05 1.39
C THR A 261 8.90 -14.00 1.19
N VAL A 262 8.32 -14.99 0.50
CA VAL A 262 6.87 -15.03 0.26
C VAL A 262 6.09 -15.27 1.57
N MET A 263 6.56 -16.16 2.45
CA MET A 263 5.92 -16.38 3.76
C MET A 263 5.95 -15.10 4.62
N ARG A 264 7.08 -14.39 4.63
CA ARG A 264 7.24 -13.12 5.34
C ARG A 264 6.26 -12.09 4.79
N ASP A 265 6.21 -11.94 3.47
CA ASP A 265 5.35 -10.95 2.84
C ASP A 265 3.86 -11.26 3.07
N VAL A 266 3.45 -12.53 3.02
CA VAL A 266 2.06 -12.97 3.27
C VAL A 266 1.66 -12.80 4.73
N SER A 267 2.51 -13.20 5.68
CA SER A 267 2.23 -12.98 7.11
C SER A 267 2.11 -11.48 7.42
N ASN A 268 3.00 -10.65 6.87
CA ASN A 268 2.94 -9.20 7.04
C ASN A 268 1.68 -8.58 6.40
N MET A 269 1.28 -9.06 5.22
CA MET A 269 0.03 -8.66 4.56
C MET A 269 -1.20 -8.98 5.43
N VAL A 270 -1.29 -10.20 5.96
CA VAL A 270 -2.41 -10.61 6.84
C VAL A 270 -2.51 -9.69 8.05
N VAL A 271 -1.39 -9.37 8.68
CA VAL A 271 -1.34 -8.48 9.86
C VAL A 271 -1.81 -7.07 9.51
N ILE A 272 -1.21 -6.43 8.50
CA ILE A 272 -1.56 -5.04 8.19
C ILE A 272 -3.00 -4.90 7.69
N ASP A 273 -3.50 -5.87 6.91
CA ASP A 273 -4.88 -5.86 6.42
C ASP A 273 -5.90 -6.17 7.51
N TYR A 274 -5.53 -6.99 8.50
CA TYR A 274 -6.32 -7.16 9.73
C TYR A 274 -6.39 -5.86 10.51
N MET A 275 -5.26 -5.16 10.71
CA MET A 275 -5.27 -3.90 11.47
C MET A 275 -6.07 -2.80 10.77
N LEU A 276 -5.98 -2.73 9.44
CA LEU A 276 -6.47 -1.60 8.64
C LEU A 276 -7.73 -1.88 7.82
N ASN A 277 -8.46 -2.96 8.12
CA ASN A 277 -9.75 -3.28 7.49
C ASN A 277 -9.69 -3.36 5.96
N GLN A 278 -8.66 -3.98 5.36
CA GLN A 278 -8.63 -4.09 3.89
C GLN A 278 -9.78 -4.97 3.39
N ALA A 279 -10.63 -4.42 2.54
CA ALA A 279 -11.67 -5.21 1.90
C ALA A 279 -11.26 -5.74 0.52
N ASP A 280 -10.33 -5.08 -0.17
CA ASP A 280 -10.02 -5.35 -1.58
C ASP A 280 -8.59 -5.89 -1.81
N ARG A 281 -7.97 -6.53 -0.80
CA ARG A 281 -6.59 -7.03 -0.96
C ARG A 281 -6.51 -8.11 -2.02
N ILE A 282 -7.33 -9.16 -1.89
CA ILE A 282 -7.21 -10.37 -2.69
C ILE A 282 -7.67 -10.09 -4.13
N GLY A 283 -6.72 -9.80 -5.01
CA GLY A 283 -6.97 -9.31 -6.37
C GLY A 283 -6.07 -8.14 -6.75
N ASN A 284 -5.56 -7.42 -5.74
CA ASN A 284 -4.64 -6.30 -5.87
C ASN A 284 -3.24 -6.58 -5.28
N ILE A 285 -2.91 -7.86 -5.09
CA ILE A 285 -1.58 -8.30 -4.67
C ILE A 285 -0.69 -8.37 -5.91
N HIS A 286 0.45 -7.69 -5.88
CA HIS A 286 1.40 -7.70 -6.97
C HIS A 286 2.77 -8.18 -6.47
N PHE A 287 3.69 -8.42 -7.39
CA PHE A 287 5.09 -8.68 -7.05
C PHE A 287 6.03 -8.00 -8.03
N LYS A 288 7.28 -7.83 -7.59
CA LYS A 288 8.41 -7.50 -8.45
C LYS A 288 9.51 -8.52 -8.30
N PHE A 289 10.25 -8.71 -9.38
CA PHE A 289 11.47 -9.50 -9.35
C PHE A 289 12.59 -8.75 -8.63
N LYS A 290 13.28 -9.46 -7.74
CA LYS A 290 14.52 -9.06 -7.08
C LYS A 290 15.53 -10.18 -7.22
N LEU A 291 16.81 -9.83 -7.20
CA LEU A 291 17.90 -10.79 -7.11
C LEU A 291 18.51 -10.71 -5.72
N TYR A 292 18.52 -11.84 -5.03
CA TYR A 292 19.06 -11.98 -3.68
C TYR A 292 20.38 -12.74 -3.75
N LYS A 293 21.36 -12.35 -2.95
CA LYS A 293 22.65 -13.02 -2.84
C LYS A 293 23.05 -13.16 -1.38
N ASN A 294 23.52 -14.34 -1.00
CA ASN A 294 24.25 -14.51 0.25
C ASN A 294 25.70 -14.06 0.05
N VAL A 295 26.14 -13.10 0.85
CA VAL A 295 27.54 -12.68 0.95
C VAL A 295 27.96 -12.82 2.41
N ASN A 296 28.68 -13.90 2.74
CA ASN A 296 29.21 -14.19 4.07
C ASN A 296 28.14 -14.15 5.18
N GLY A 297 26.99 -14.78 4.95
CA GLY A 297 25.88 -14.85 5.92
C GLY A 297 24.94 -13.65 5.86
N LYS A 298 25.26 -12.62 5.07
CA LYS A 298 24.41 -11.44 4.88
C LYS A 298 23.66 -11.53 3.56
N VAL A 299 22.37 -11.21 3.58
CA VAL A 299 21.55 -11.14 2.37
C VAL A 299 21.66 -9.76 1.75
N VAL A 300 22.17 -9.71 0.52
CA VAL A 300 22.19 -8.49 -0.30
C VAL A 300 21.13 -8.62 -1.40
N GLU A 301 20.31 -7.59 -1.54
CA GLU A 301 19.30 -7.53 -2.60
C GLU A 301 19.68 -6.53 -3.71
N SER A 302 19.25 -6.84 -4.94
CA SER A 302 19.38 -5.95 -6.09
C SER A 302 18.13 -5.99 -6.97
N LYS A 303 17.90 -4.92 -7.75
CA LYS A 303 16.81 -4.89 -8.73
C LYS A 303 17.06 -5.93 -9.82
N SER A 304 15.99 -6.58 -10.27
CA SER A 304 16.01 -7.44 -11.45
C SER A 304 15.29 -6.77 -12.61
N LYS A 305 15.75 -7.07 -13.83
CA LYS A 305 15.14 -6.75 -15.11
C LYS A 305 14.32 -7.91 -15.67
N ALA A 306 14.20 -9.02 -14.93
CA ALA A 306 13.32 -10.11 -15.28
C ALA A 306 11.87 -9.62 -15.45
N LYS A 307 11.16 -10.26 -16.37
CA LYS A 307 9.79 -9.90 -16.73
C LYS A 307 8.93 -11.12 -16.96
N LEU A 308 7.62 -10.96 -16.87
CA LEU A 308 6.68 -11.92 -17.41
C LEU A 308 6.37 -11.61 -18.87
N VAL A 309 6.43 -12.62 -19.73
CA VAL A 309 5.88 -12.61 -21.09
C VAL A 309 4.79 -13.68 -21.14
N GLY A 310 3.53 -13.23 -21.09
CA GLY A 310 2.42 -14.10 -20.71
C GLY A 310 2.60 -14.61 -19.29
N GLU A 311 2.57 -15.93 -19.10
CA GLU A 311 2.79 -16.58 -17.79
C GLU A 311 4.24 -17.03 -17.57
N LYS A 312 5.12 -16.81 -18.55
CA LYS A 312 6.51 -17.29 -18.50
C LYS A 312 7.46 -16.21 -17.97
N GLU A 313 8.31 -16.60 -17.04
CA GLU A 313 9.42 -15.77 -16.57
C GLU A 313 10.51 -15.71 -17.64
N VAL A 314 10.86 -14.50 -18.06
CA VAL A 314 11.97 -14.24 -18.97
C VAL A 314 13.04 -13.50 -18.20
N ILE A 315 14.15 -14.20 -17.96
CA ILE A 315 15.31 -13.69 -17.22
C ILE A 315 16.38 -13.27 -18.23
N PRO A 316 16.89 -12.02 -18.19
CA PRO A 316 17.99 -11.57 -19.03
C PRO A 316 19.25 -12.45 -18.90
N ALA A 317 20.03 -12.57 -19.97
CA ALA A 317 21.18 -13.47 -20.02
C ALA A 317 22.25 -13.15 -18.95
N ASP A 318 22.47 -11.87 -18.65
CA ASP A 318 23.35 -11.41 -17.58
C ASP A 318 22.84 -11.85 -16.20
N GLU A 319 21.54 -11.80 -15.95
CA GLU A 319 20.94 -12.27 -14.71
C GLU A 319 20.92 -13.80 -14.60
N GLN A 320 20.77 -14.52 -15.71
CA GLN A 320 20.91 -15.99 -15.71
C GLN A 320 22.33 -16.41 -15.29
N LEU A 321 23.37 -15.70 -15.75
CA LEU A 321 24.74 -15.95 -15.32
C LEU A 321 24.93 -15.66 -13.82
N ARG A 322 24.36 -14.56 -13.32
CA ARG A 322 24.37 -14.22 -11.89
C ARG A 322 23.68 -15.28 -11.03
N ILE A 323 22.55 -15.81 -11.49
CA ILE A 323 21.81 -16.89 -10.80
C ILE A 323 22.62 -18.19 -10.77
N LYS A 324 23.28 -18.54 -11.89
CA LYS A 324 24.24 -19.66 -11.92
C LYS A 324 25.36 -19.47 -10.88
N ASN A 325 25.80 -18.23 -10.69
CA ASN A 325 26.84 -17.83 -9.73
C ASN A 325 26.32 -17.57 -8.30
N GLY A 326 25.15 -18.11 -7.95
CA GLY A 326 24.67 -18.16 -6.56
C GLY A 326 23.69 -17.05 -6.17
N GLU A 327 23.27 -16.19 -7.10
CA GLU A 327 22.11 -15.34 -6.87
C GLU A 327 20.79 -16.12 -7.04
N VAL A 328 19.72 -15.59 -6.46
CA VAL A 328 18.39 -16.20 -6.48
C VAL A 328 17.38 -15.16 -6.93
N LEU A 329 16.59 -15.50 -7.94
CA LEU A 329 15.46 -14.67 -8.35
C LEU A 329 14.31 -14.87 -7.37
N VAL A 330 13.84 -13.78 -6.78
CA VAL A 330 12.78 -13.76 -5.77
C VAL A 330 11.65 -12.85 -6.23
N ARG A 331 10.42 -13.27 -5.95
CA ARG A 331 9.20 -12.46 -6.14
C ARG A 331 8.86 -11.77 -4.82
N GLU A 332 9.17 -10.48 -4.73
CA GLU A 332 8.86 -9.65 -3.56
C GLU A 332 7.47 -9.03 -3.73
N THR A 333 6.60 -9.22 -2.74
CA THR A 333 5.21 -8.78 -2.78
C THR A 333 5.11 -7.26 -2.68
N ILE A 334 4.16 -6.68 -3.40
CA ILE A 334 3.78 -5.28 -3.36
C ILE A 334 2.29 -5.19 -3.05
N LEU A 335 1.99 -4.43 -1.99
CA LEU A 335 0.63 -4.14 -1.56
C LEU A 335 0.21 -2.79 -2.15
N LYS A 336 -0.36 -2.81 -3.37
CA LYS A 336 -0.91 -1.61 -4.04
C LYS A 336 -2.42 -1.54 -3.90
N ASP A 337 -2.99 -0.41 -4.33
CA ASP A 337 -4.44 -0.12 -4.28
C ASP A 337 -5.03 -0.31 -2.86
N ASN A 338 -4.42 0.39 -1.88
CA ASN A 338 -4.77 0.29 -0.46
C ASN A 338 -5.93 1.24 -0.05
N ASP A 339 -6.73 1.69 -0.99
CA ASP A 339 -7.80 2.69 -0.78
C ASP A 339 -9.08 2.11 -0.16
N CYS A 340 -9.30 0.81 -0.26
CA CYS A 340 -10.47 0.13 0.32
C CYS A 340 -10.25 -0.38 1.76
N GLY A 341 -9.54 0.40 2.58
CA GLY A 341 -9.31 0.13 3.99
C GLY A 341 -10.04 1.11 4.93
N ILE A 342 -9.71 1.04 6.22
CA ILE A 342 -10.19 1.87 7.33
C ILE A 342 -11.68 1.68 7.66
N SER A 343 -12.56 2.07 6.76
CA SER A 343 -14.00 2.18 6.99
C SER A 343 -14.78 0.92 6.62
N LYS A 344 -14.07 -0.18 6.28
CA LYS A 344 -14.66 -1.38 5.69
C LYS A 344 -14.76 -2.55 6.67
N GLU A 345 -15.45 -3.59 6.23
CA GLU A 345 -15.46 -4.87 6.92
C GLU A 345 -14.04 -5.46 6.97
N ASN A 346 -13.66 -5.96 8.14
CA ASN A 346 -12.37 -6.60 8.33
C ASN A 346 -12.37 -8.02 7.74
N MET A 347 -12.01 -8.14 6.47
CA MET A 347 -12.08 -9.42 5.77
C MET A 347 -11.08 -10.46 6.30
N MET A 348 -9.89 -10.04 6.76
CA MET A 348 -8.91 -10.95 7.37
C MET A 348 -9.45 -11.54 8.68
N ARG A 349 -10.12 -10.71 9.49
CA ARG A 349 -10.81 -11.17 10.70
C ARG A 349 -11.98 -12.09 10.38
N LYS A 350 -12.77 -11.76 9.35
CA LYS A 350 -13.93 -12.58 8.92
C LYS A 350 -13.56 -14.02 8.59
N VAL A 351 -12.40 -14.25 7.99
CA VAL A 351 -11.92 -15.60 7.64
C VAL A 351 -10.96 -16.22 8.67
N GLY A 352 -10.70 -15.54 9.78
CA GLY A 352 -9.79 -15.99 10.84
C GLY A 352 -8.35 -16.17 10.35
N ALA A 353 -7.88 -15.27 9.47
CA ALA A 353 -6.56 -15.40 8.85
C ALA A 353 -5.42 -15.24 9.86
N LEU A 354 -5.53 -14.26 10.76
CA LEU A 354 -4.46 -13.93 11.70
C LEU A 354 -4.25 -15.02 12.75
N GLU A 355 -5.33 -15.63 13.23
CA GLU A 355 -5.33 -16.70 14.22
C GLU A 355 -4.62 -17.97 13.71
N LYS A 356 -4.56 -18.13 12.38
CA LYS A 356 -3.90 -19.24 11.69
C LYS A 356 -2.45 -18.95 11.32
N VAL A 357 -1.94 -17.73 11.51
CA VAL A 357 -0.52 -17.44 11.26
C VAL A 357 0.34 -18.22 12.27
N ARG A 358 1.28 -19.01 11.75
CA ARG A 358 2.23 -19.83 12.51
C ARG A 358 3.69 -19.43 12.30
N HIS A 359 4.00 -18.70 11.24
CA HIS A 359 5.33 -18.17 10.97
C HIS A 359 5.30 -16.66 10.76
N MET A 360 6.21 -15.92 11.39
CA MET A 360 6.30 -14.47 11.29
C MET A 360 7.75 -13.98 11.45
N ASN A 361 8.05 -12.80 10.90
CA ASN A 361 9.30 -12.13 11.20
C ASN A 361 9.27 -11.47 12.59
N ALA A 362 10.28 -11.74 13.41
CA ALA A 362 10.35 -11.29 14.80
C ALA A 362 10.32 -9.76 14.95
N LYS A 363 10.94 -9.02 14.03
CA LYS A 363 10.91 -7.54 14.03
C LYS A 363 9.49 -7.04 13.84
N VAL A 364 8.74 -7.59 12.87
CA VAL A 364 7.34 -7.20 12.63
C VAL A 364 6.48 -7.52 13.84
N TYR A 365 6.62 -8.71 14.43
CA TYR A 365 5.94 -9.07 15.67
C TYR A 365 6.15 -8.01 16.75
N ARG A 366 7.40 -7.65 17.05
CA ARG A 366 7.74 -6.64 18.07
C ARG A 366 7.15 -5.27 17.73
N GLN A 367 7.19 -4.85 16.47
CA GLN A 367 6.60 -3.58 16.07
C GLN A 367 5.07 -3.59 16.23
N VAL A 368 4.38 -4.68 15.94
CA VAL A 368 2.93 -4.77 16.21
C VAL A 368 2.63 -4.58 17.70
N GLN A 369 3.44 -5.17 18.60
CA GLN A 369 3.28 -4.97 20.04
C GLN A 369 3.48 -3.49 20.43
N LYS A 370 4.56 -2.87 19.93
CA LYS A 370 4.83 -1.43 20.17
C LYS A 370 3.72 -0.53 19.62
N LEU A 371 3.18 -0.85 18.44
CA LEU A 371 2.08 -0.11 17.86
C LEU A 371 0.82 -0.20 18.73
N ALA A 372 0.50 -1.39 19.24
CA ALA A 372 -0.64 -1.58 20.13
C ALA A 372 -0.53 -0.75 21.42
N ASP A 373 0.67 -0.60 21.96
CA ASP A 373 0.88 0.25 23.14
C ASP A 373 0.77 1.73 22.78
N TYR A 374 1.33 2.15 21.64
CA TYR A 374 1.25 3.53 21.16
C TYR A 374 -0.18 4.00 20.91
N VAL A 375 -1.03 3.16 20.28
CA VAL A 375 -2.44 3.49 20.03
C VAL A 375 -3.30 3.49 21.29
N ARG A 376 -2.74 3.34 22.50
CA ARG A 376 -3.44 3.57 23.78
C ARG A 376 -3.07 4.91 24.41
N THR A 377 -2.19 5.67 23.79
CA THR A 377 -1.72 6.97 24.29
C THR A 377 -2.49 8.11 23.63
N ALA A 378 -2.59 9.25 24.32
CA ALA A 378 -3.15 10.47 23.73
C ALA A 378 -2.36 10.97 22.51
N GLU A 379 -1.07 10.64 22.40
CA GLU A 379 -0.28 10.92 21.21
C GLU A 379 -0.70 10.04 20.02
N GLY A 380 -0.91 8.75 20.26
CA GLY A 380 -1.47 7.82 19.28
C GLY A 380 -2.82 8.29 18.76
N ASP A 381 -3.70 8.75 19.65
CA ASP A 381 -5.04 9.25 19.28
C ASP A 381 -4.94 10.44 18.33
N ARG A 382 -4.16 11.47 18.72
CA ARG A 382 -3.93 12.64 17.88
C ARG A 382 -3.30 12.26 16.54
N TYR A 383 -2.35 11.34 16.54
CA TYR A 383 -1.69 10.91 15.32
C TYR A 383 -2.66 10.19 14.37
N PHE A 384 -3.39 9.18 14.81
CA PHE A 384 -4.28 8.44 13.92
C PHE A 384 -5.51 9.27 13.52
N GLU A 385 -6.11 10.02 14.43
CA GLU A 385 -7.32 10.80 14.12
C GLU A 385 -7.02 12.07 13.33
N SER A 386 -5.98 12.82 13.71
CA SER A 386 -5.71 14.14 13.13
C SER A 386 -4.63 14.10 12.05
N GLU A 387 -3.46 13.51 12.32
CA GLU A 387 -2.35 13.47 11.36
C GLU A 387 -2.69 12.56 10.17
N LEU A 388 -3.15 11.34 10.44
CA LEU A 388 -3.60 10.40 9.41
C LEU A 388 -5.05 10.62 8.97
N ARG A 389 -5.76 11.59 9.55
CA ARG A 389 -7.13 11.98 9.16
C ARG A 389 -8.10 10.80 9.05
N ILE A 390 -7.97 9.81 9.94
CA ILE A 390 -8.82 8.61 9.92
C ILE A 390 -10.25 8.93 10.37
N GLY A 391 -10.42 9.98 11.18
CA GLY A 391 -11.67 10.31 11.85
C GLY A 391 -11.89 9.45 13.09
N HIS A 392 -12.42 10.07 14.14
CA HIS A 392 -12.71 9.40 15.41
C HIS A 392 -13.65 8.20 15.22
N GLU A 393 -14.63 8.34 14.31
CA GLU A 393 -15.62 7.32 14.02
C GLU A 393 -15.05 6.02 13.41
N ASN A 394 -13.86 6.08 12.82
CA ASN A 394 -13.16 4.91 12.28
C ASN A 394 -11.99 4.46 13.16
N PHE A 395 -11.38 5.37 13.91
CA PHE A 395 -10.27 5.04 14.79
C PHE A 395 -10.73 4.41 16.12
N ASP A 396 -11.66 5.06 16.82
CA ASP A 396 -12.00 4.73 18.22
C ASP A 396 -13.49 4.86 18.56
N SER A 397 -14.37 4.50 17.63
CA SER A 397 -15.80 4.48 17.92
C SER A 397 -16.19 3.28 18.79
N SER A 398 -16.89 3.55 19.91
CA SER A 398 -17.52 2.53 20.76
C SER A 398 -18.66 1.77 20.08
N THR A 399 -19.21 2.31 18.98
CA THR A 399 -20.30 1.68 18.21
C THR A 399 -19.81 0.78 17.08
N LYS A 400 -18.50 0.77 16.78
CA LYS A 400 -17.90 -0.10 15.76
C LYS A 400 -16.93 -1.10 16.41
N SER A 401 -17.33 -2.36 16.46
CA SER A 401 -16.52 -3.50 16.96
C SER A 401 -15.23 -3.78 16.16
N HIS A 402 -15.06 -3.14 15.01
CA HIS A 402 -13.93 -3.29 14.08
C HIS A 402 -13.25 -1.95 13.76
N ASN A 403 -13.27 -0.99 14.69
CA ASN A 403 -12.47 0.23 14.54
C ASN A 403 -10.95 -0.08 14.54
N ILE A 404 -10.15 0.86 14.04
CA ILE A 404 -8.72 0.63 13.79
C ILE A 404 -7.94 0.41 15.09
N ARG A 405 -8.23 1.16 16.17
CA ARG A 405 -7.57 0.97 17.46
C ARG A 405 -7.76 -0.45 17.99
N ASN A 406 -9.01 -0.91 18.00
CA ASN A 406 -9.37 -2.26 18.47
C ASN A 406 -8.74 -3.35 17.61
N ASN A 407 -8.69 -3.18 16.29
CA ASN A 407 -8.04 -4.18 15.43
C ASN A 407 -6.53 -4.28 15.69
N ILE A 408 -5.84 -3.16 15.88
CA ILE A 408 -4.41 -3.15 16.23
C ILE A 408 -4.17 -3.86 17.56
N ILE A 409 -4.94 -3.50 18.60
CA ILE A 409 -4.85 -4.11 19.93
C ILE A 409 -5.14 -5.62 19.88
N THR A 410 -6.18 -6.01 19.15
CA THR A 410 -6.58 -7.42 19.02
C THR A 410 -5.53 -8.21 18.23
N ALA A 411 -4.97 -7.63 17.16
CA ALA A 411 -3.90 -8.27 16.40
C ALA A 411 -2.67 -8.54 17.26
N ALA A 412 -2.24 -7.55 18.05
CA ALA A 412 -1.13 -7.71 18.98
C ALA A 412 -1.40 -8.79 20.03
N LYS A 413 -2.61 -8.83 20.58
CA LYS A 413 -3.05 -9.85 21.53
C LYS A 413 -2.98 -11.26 20.92
N ILE A 414 -3.61 -11.48 19.76
CA ILE A 414 -3.62 -12.78 19.07
C ILE A 414 -2.19 -13.27 18.81
N LEU A 415 -1.32 -12.40 18.31
CA LEU A 415 0.06 -12.75 18.02
C LEU A 415 0.85 -13.09 19.29
N ARG A 416 0.67 -12.33 20.37
CA ARG A 416 1.33 -12.57 21.66
C ARG A 416 0.91 -13.90 22.25
N GLU A 417 -0.40 -14.15 22.36
CA GLU A 417 -0.94 -15.40 22.88
C GLU A 417 -0.50 -16.61 22.04
N ASN A 418 -0.48 -16.49 20.71
CA ASN A 418 0.03 -17.55 19.85
C ASN A 418 1.53 -17.78 20.05
N CYS A 419 2.32 -16.72 20.23
CA CYS A 419 3.77 -16.85 20.44
C CYS A 419 4.06 -17.53 21.78
N GLU A 420 3.46 -17.04 22.86
CA GLU A 420 3.63 -17.56 24.23
C GLU A 420 3.17 -19.01 24.35
N SER A 421 2.11 -19.40 23.62
CA SER A 421 1.64 -20.78 23.57
C SER A 421 2.45 -21.68 22.61
N GLY A 422 3.52 -21.18 21.99
CA GLY A 422 4.32 -21.91 21.00
C GLY A 422 3.65 -22.16 19.64
N ARG A 423 2.46 -21.58 19.40
CA ARG A 423 1.75 -21.68 18.11
C ARG A 423 2.29 -20.72 17.07
N LEU A 424 2.97 -19.64 17.43
CA LEU A 424 3.63 -18.73 16.50
C LEU A 424 5.15 -18.87 16.63
N ASN A 425 5.81 -19.14 15.50
CA ASN A 425 7.25 -19.14 15.35
C ASN A 425 7.71 -17.79 14.79
N LEU A 426 8.70 -17.20 15.44
CA LEU A 426 9.36 -15.97 14.99
C LEU A 426 10.64 -16.35 14.24
N ASP A 427 10.47 -16.98 13.08
CA ASP A 427 11.50 -17.70 12.33
C ASP A 427 11.65 -17.22 10.87
N LEU A 428 10.87 -16.22 10.43
CA LEU A 428 10.96 -15.69 9.07
C LEU A 428 12.08 -14.64 8.94
N ASP A 429 13.30 -15.09 9.15
CA ASP A 429 14.53 -14.33 8.93
C ASP A 429 15.53 -15.17 8.11
N LEU A 430 15.89 -14.67 6.92
CA LEU A 430 16.75 -15.43 6.02
C LEU A 430 18.17 -15.58 6.55
N GLU A 431 18.74 -14.52 7.14
CA GLU A 431 20.10 -14.54 7.66
C GLU A 431 20.18 -15.49 8.87
N GLY A 432 19.18 -15.43 9.75
CA GLY A 432 19.00 -16.36 10.86
C GLY A 432 18.93 -17.81 10.42
N LEU A 433 18.05 -18.13 9.46
CA LEU A 433 17.86 -19.52 8.97
C LEU A 433 19.08 -20.08 8.25
N MET A 434 19.90 -19.23 7.64
CA MET A 434 21.16 -19.63 7.01
C MET A 434 22.27 -19.89 8.03
N ALA A 435 22.24 -19.21 9.17
CA ALA A 435 23.15 -19.46 10.28
C ALA A 435 22.73 -20.68 11.12
N ASP A 436 21.43 -20.86 11.34
CA ASP A 436 20.84 -21.98 12.06
C ASP A 436 19.52 -22.41 11.39
N PRO A 437 19.43 -23.63 10.84
CA PRO A 437 18.20 -24.17 10.27
C PRO A 437 16.99 -24.19 11.21
N ASN A 438 17.22 -24.16 12.53
CA ASN A 438 16.19 -24.12 13.57
C ASN A 438 16.02 -22.72 14.17
N TYR A 439 16.54 -21.68 13.50
CA TYR A 439 16.46 -20.31 13.94
C TYR A 439 15.03 -19.92 14.35
N LYS A 440 14.90 -19.41 15.56
CA LYS A 440 13.65 -18.88 16.11
C LYS A 440 13.97 -17.86 17.19
N GLU A 441 13.37 -16.68 17.09
CA GLU A 441 13.46 -15.67 18.15
C GLU A 441 12.43 -15.89 19.26
N SER A 442 12.75 -15.34 20.45
CA SER A 442 11.85 -15.39 21.60
C SER A 442 10.66 -14.41 21.45
N CYS A 443 9.56 -14.72 22.13
CA CYS A 443 8.38 -13.86 22.19
C CYS A 443 8.54 -12.58 23.03
N ARG A 444 9.69 -12.40 23.69
CA ARG A 444 9.93 -11.25 24.58
C ARG A 444 9.98 -9.96 23.78
N VAL A 445 9.23 -8.97 24.27
CA VAL A 445 9.25 -7.60 23.76
C VAL A 445 10.20 -6.83 24.68
N ASN A 446 11.46 -6.69 24.27
CA ASN A 446 12.43 -5.82 24.96
C ASN A 446 12.27 -4.36 24.51
#